data_AF-A0A3B9UDZ3-F1
#
_entry.id   AF-A0A3B9UDZ3-F1
#
_cell.length_a   1.000
_cell.length_b   1.000
_cell.length_c   1.000
_cell.angle_alpha   90.00
_cell.angle_beta   90.00
_cell.angle_gamma   90.00
#
_symmetry.space_group_name_H-M   'P 1'
#
loop_
_entity.id
_entity.type
_entity.pdbx_description
1 polymer ?
#
loop_
_entity_poly.entity_id
_entity_poly.type
_entity_poly.pdbx_seq_one_letter_code
_entity_poly.pdbx_strand_id
1 'polypeptide(L)'
;MIYVVGRGRVGSALTAALPEAIAVAGRGFSGISALTADDVVVLSVPDAAVAQCAAALSETPAVVLHCAGAVPLSALGQGSRGVFYPMVSFRSSVAWNQVPVFAESTDERAAHAVRDLAQQLGCPEPRSASSEDRARYHLGAV
;
A
#
# COMPACT_ATOMS: atom_id res chain seq x y z
N MET A 1 3.83 12.24 6.71
CA MET A 1 3.94 11.09 7.65
C MET A 1 3.44 9.82 6.97
N ILE A 2 3.92 8.63 7.35
CA ILE A 2 3.41 7.36 6.81
C ILE A 2 2.50 6.69 7.84
N TYR A 3 1.28 6.36 7.47
CA TYR A 3 0.32 5.61 8.27
C TYR A 3 0.14 4.22 7.67
N VAL A 4 0.37 3.16 8.46
CA VAL A 4 0.15 1.78 8.02
C VAL A 4 -1.13 1.26 8.66
N VAL A 5 -2.17 1.10 7.85
CA VAL A 5 -3.48 0.59 8.30
C VAL A 5 -3.51 -0.92 8.15
N GLY A 6 -3.73 -1.63 9.25
CA GLY A 6 -3.72 -3.09 9.30
C GLY A 6 -2.48 -3.64 10.01
N ARG A 7 -2.69 -4.71 10.77
CA ARG A 7 -1.64 -5.39 11.58
C ARG A 7 -1.46 -6.85 11.15
N GLY A 8 -1.77 -7.14 9.88
CA GLY A 8 -1.48 -8.42 9.26
C GLY A 8 0.01 -8.56 8.97
N ARG A 9 0.40 -9.64 8.28
CA ARG A 9 1.82 -9.93 7.98
C ARG A 9 2.52 -8.79 7.24
N VAL A 10 1.88 -8.24 6.19
CA VAL A 10 2.43 -7.12 5.41
C VAL A 10 2.53 -5.86 6.27
N GLY A 11 1.44 -5.47 6.96
CA GLY A 11 1.43 -4.27 7.80
C GLY A 11 2.47 -4.30 8.92
N SER A 12 2.58 -5.44 9.62
CA SER A 12 3.62 -5.64 10.63
C SER A 12 5.02 -5.57 10.07
N ALA A 13 5.27 -6.12 8.88
CA ALA A 13 6.56 -6.03 8.21
C ALA A 13 6.90 -4.59 7.80
N LEU A 14 5.92 -3.83 7.28
CA LEU A 14 6.08 -2.43 6.92
C LEU A 14 6.43 -1.58 8.15
N THR A 15 5.64 -1.66 9.23
CA THR A 15 5.91 -0.90 10.46
C THR A 15 7.26 -1.28 11.08
N ALA A 16 7.66 -2.56 11.02
CA ALA A 16 8.96 -2.97 11.53
C ALA A 16 10.14 -2.40 10.71
N ALA A 17 9.95 -2.19 9.40
CA ALA A 17 10.97 -1.66 8.50
C ALA A 17 10.96 -0.13 8.39
N LEU A 18 9.87 0.52 8.79
CA LEU A 18 9.66 1.96 8.74
C LEU A 18 9.43 2.47 10.19
N PRO A 19 10.50 2.75 10.95
CA PRO A 19 10.38 3.07 12.38
C PRO A 19 9.54 4.32 12.67
N GLU A 20 9.48 5.27 11.74
CA GLU A 20 8.68 6.49 11.84
C GLU A 20 7.23 6.30 11.38
N ALA A 21 6.85 5.12 10.88
CA ALA A 21 5.49 4.87 10.42
C ALA A 21 4.52 4.65 11.59
N ILE A 22 3.36 5.29 11.52
CA ILE A 22 2.31 5.18 12.52
C ILE A 22 1.43 3.98 12.18
N ALA A 23 1.45 2.95 13.04
CA ALA A 23 0.59 1.79 12.90
C ALA A 23 -0.86 2.07 13.35
N VAL A 24 -1.82 1.86 12.46
CA VAL A 24 -3.24 2.07 12.69
C VAL A 24 -3.99 0.73 12.60
N ALA A 25 -4.96 0.52 13.49
CA ALA A 25 -5.77 -0.69 13.45
C ALA A 25 -6.65 -0.73 12.19
N GLY A 26 -6.61 -1.84 11.45
CA GLY A 26 -7.47 -2.02 10.28
C GLY A 26 -8.90 -2.51 10.62
N ARG A 27 -9.09 -3.20 11.76
CA ARG A 27 -10.41 -3.66 12.20
C ARG A 27 -11.19 -2.46 12.76
N GLY A 28 -12.38 -2.19 12.20
CA GLY A 28 -13.18 -1.05 12.59
C GLY A 28 -12.60 0.29 12.13
N PHE A 29 -11.71 0.28 11.13
CA PHE A 29 -11.12 1.48 10.58
C PHE A 29 -12.20 2.43 10.02
N SER A 30 -12.14 3.69 10.45
CA SER A 30 -13.12 4.73 10.11
C SER A 30 -12.44 6.02 9.64
N GLY A 31 -11.19 5.93 9.15
CA GLY A 31 -10.41 7.07 8.68
C GLY A 31 -9.35 7.54 9.67
N ILE A 32 -8.64 8.60 9.29
CA ILE A 32 -7.61 9.28 10.09
C ILE A 32 -7.89 10.78 9.99
N SER A 33 -8.00 11.46 11.12
CA SER A 33 -8.24 12.91 11.17
C SER A 33 -6.97 13.71 10.89
N ALA A 34 -7.14 14.92 10.33
CA ALA A 34 -6.07 15.90 10.13
C ALA A 34 -4.90 15.43 9.23
N LEU A 35 -5.19 14.53 8.28
CA LEU A 35 -4.25 14.19 7.21
C LEU A 35 -3.98 15.41 6.30
N THR A 36 -2.74 15.56 5.87
CA THR A 36 -2.29 16.60 4.93
C THR A 36 -1.89 16.01 3.58
N ALA A 37 -1.52 16.88 2.63
CA ALA A 37 -1.04 16.47 1.31
C ALA A 37 0.31 15.73 1.33
N ASP A 38 1.08 15.88 2.42
CA ASP A 38 2.40 15.26 2.62
C ASP A 38 2.32 13.91 3.36
N ASP A 39 1.09 13.45 3.65
CA ASP A 39 0.84 12.18 4.28
C ASP A 39 0.61 11.06 3.25
N VAL A 40 1.03 9.86 3.64
CA VAL A 40 0.82 8.62 2.89
C VAL A 40 0.13 7.61 3.79
N VAL A 41 -1.01 7.08 3.35
CA VAL A 41 -1.72 6.01 4.05
C VAL A 41 -1.58 4.72 3.27
N VAL A 42 -0.98 3.69 3.87
CA VAL A 42 -0.78 2.37 3.28
C VAL A 42 -1.79 1.38 3.88
N LEU A 43 -2.78 1.00 3.07
CA LEU A 43 -3.78 0.00 3.40
C LEU A 43 -3.20 -1.42 3.24
N SER A 44 -2.73 -1.97 4.36
CA SER A 44 -2.22 -3.34 4.51
C SER A 44 -3.28 -4.28 5.13
N VAL A 45 -4.50 -4.16 4.64
CA VAL A 45 -5.68 -4.92 5.08
C VAL A 45 -5.97 -6.09 4.12
N PRO A 46 -6.79 -7.08 4.52
CA PRO A 46 -7.24 -8.13 3.59
C PRO A 46 -7.93 -7.52 2.36
N ASP A 47 -7.81 -8.18 1.20
CA ASP A 47 -8.33 -7.73 -0.08
C ASP A 47 -9.80 -7.27 -0.01
N ALA A 48 -10.65 -8.04 0.65
CA ALA A 48 -12.07 -7.73 0.83
C ALA A 48 -12.35 -6.43 1.61
N ALA A 49 -11.39 -5.94 2.40
CA ALA A 49 -11.52 -4.75 3.23
C ALA A 49 -10.94 -3.48 2.57
N VAL A 50 -10.22 -3.60 1.45
CA VAL A 50 -9.53 -2.46 0.80
C VAL A 50 -10.53 -1.36 0.43
N ALA A 51 -11.60 -1.71 -0.29
CA ALA A 51 -12.59 -0.74 -0.75
C ALA A 51 -13.31 -0.04 0.41
N GLN A 52 -13.68 -0.78 1.45
CA GLN A 52 -14.30 -0.22 2.65
C GLN A 52 -13.36 0.76 3.37
N CYS A 53 -12.09 0.40 3.54
CA CYS A 53 -11.13 1.26 4.22
C CYS A 53 -10.81 2.51 3.39
N ALA A 54 -10.73 2.37 2.06
CA ALA A 54 -10.51 3.50 1.16
C ALA A 54 -11.69 4.47 1.15
N ALA A 55 -12.92 3.98 1.25
CA ALA A 55 -14.11 4.83 1.36
C ALA A 55 -14.08 5.73 2.61
N ALA A 56 -13.51 5.26 3.73
CA ALA A 56 -13.31 6.07 4.94
C ALA A 56 -12.22 7.16 4.78
N LEU A 57 -11.55 7.21 3.63
CA LEU A 57 -10.52 8.17 3.25
C LEU A 57 -10.87 8.93 1.96
N SER A 58 -12.13 8.91 1.49
CA SER A 58 -12.50 9.45 0.18
C SER A 58 -12.08 10.91 -0.01
N GLU A 59 -12.28 11.74 1.01
CA GLU A 59 -12.03 13.19 0.99
C GLU A 59 -10.61 13.57 1.46
N THR A 60 -9.70 12.60 1.63
CA THR A 60 -8.36 12.91 2.16
C THR A 60 -7.48 13.63 1.14
N PRO A 61 -6.68 14.64 1.55
CA PRO A 61 -5.64 15.22 0.70
C PRO A 61 -4.39 14.33 0.57
N ALA A 62 -4.27 13.30 1.42
CA ALA A 62 -3.15 12.37 1.46
C ALA A 62 -3.12 11.43 0.26
N VAL A 63 -1.94 10.88 -0.02
CA VAL A 63 -1.81 9.74 -0.93
C VAL A 63 -2.31 8.48 -0.21
N VAL A 64 -3.14 7.69 -0.88
CA VAL A 64 -3.60 6.40 -0.35
C VAL A 64 -3.10 5.27 -1.23
N LEU A 65 -2.38 4.32 -0.63
CA LEU A 65 -1.84 3.13 -1.27
C LEU A 65 -2.50 1.88 -0.72
N HIS A 66 -2.58 0.79 -1.50
CA HIS A 66 -2.86 -0.55 -0.95
C HIS A 66 -1.79 -1.56 -1.34
N CYS A 67 -1.75 -2.70 -0.64
CA CYS A 67 -0.78 -3.77 -0.89
C CYS A 67 -1.35 -5.03 -1.56
N ALA A 68 -2.64 -5.05 -1.89
CA ALA A 68 -3.27 -6.22 -2.48
C ALA A 68 -2.85 -6.47 -3.94
N GLY A 69 -2.52 -7.72 -4.26
CA GLY A 69 -2.10 -8.13 -5.59
C GLY A 69 -3.25 -8.11 -6.60
N ALA A 70 -4.41 -8.66 -6.22
CA ALA A 70 -5.56 -8.84 -7.13
C ALA A 70 -6.65 -7.75 -7.03
N VAL A 71 -6.56 -6.85 -6.05
CA VAL A 71 -7.53 -5.74 -5.93
C VAL A 71 -7.14 -4.61 -6.89
N PRO A 72 -8.06 -4.12 -7.74
CA PRO A 72 -7.73 -3.09 -8.71
C PRO A 72 -7.52 -1.73 -8.05
N LEU A 73 -6.69 -0.87 -8.67
CA LEU A 73 -6.45 0.51 -8.23
C LEU A 73 -7.76 1.30 -8.05
N SER A 74 -8.75 1.04 -8.90
CA SER A 74 -10.07 1.70 -8.85
C SER A 74 -10.83 1.45 -7.53
N ALA A 75 -10.48 0.41 -6.76
CA ALA A 75 -11.06 0.17 -5.43
C ALA A 75 -10.72 1.27 -4.42
N LEU A 76 -9.71 2.10 -4.70
CA LEU A 76 -9.32 3.23 -3.86
C LEU A 76 -10.14 4.51 -4.11
N GLY A 77 -11.01 4.51 -5.13
CA GLY A 77 -11.80 5.68 -5.50
C GLY A 77 -10.97 6.80 -6.14
N GLN A 78 -11.40 8.05 -5.95
CA GLN A 78 -10.78 9.23 -6.54
C GLN A 78 -9.65 9.80 -5.66
N GLY A 79 -8.78 10.63 -6.26
CA GLY A 79 -7.66 11.30 -5.60
C GLY A 79 -6.30 10.72 -6.00
N SER A 80 -5.25 11.08 -5.26
CA SER A 80 -3.91 10.52 -5.42
C SER A 80 -3.87 9.13 -4.81
N ARG A 81 -4.03 8.10 -5.66
CA ARG A 81 -4.19 6.70 -5.27
C ARG A 81 -3.13 5.85 -5.96
N GLY A 82 -2.68 4.80 -5.27
CA GLY A 82 -1.68 3.90 -5.85
C GLY A 82 -1.72 2.49 -5.28
N VAL A 83 -0.98 1.61 -5.93
CA VAL A 83 -0.74 0.25 -5.48
C VAL A 83 0.74 0.09 -5.22
N PHE A 84 1.07 -0.41 -4.02
CA PHE A 84 2.40 -0.86 -3.65
C PHE A 84 2.29 -2.36 -3.37
N TYR A 85 2.46 -3.20 -4.40
CA TYR A 85 2.34 -4.66 -4.27
C TYR A 85 3.72 -5.32 -4.13
N PRO A 86 4.19 -5.59 -2.89
CA PRO A 86 5.40 -6.37 -2.66
C PRO A 86 5.12 -7.86 -2.93
N MET A 87 5.64 -8.40 -4.02
CA MET A 87 5.40 -9.78 -4.43
C MET A 87 6.37 -10.73 -3.74
N VAL A 88 6.10 -11.02 -2.46
CA VAL A 88 6.84 -11.98 -1.64
C VAL A 88 5.92 -12.59 -0.57
N SER A 89 6.26 -13.77 -0.08
CA SER A 89 5.57 -14.37 1.07
C SER A 89 6.05 -13.75 2.39
N PHE A 90 5.14 -13.10 3.12
CA PHE A 90 5.40 -12.52 4.44
C PHE A 90 5.20 -13.52 5.60
N ARG A 91 5.31 -14.83 5.34
CA ARG A 91 5.22 -15.86 6.40
C ARG A 91 6.45 -15.89 7.30
N SER A 92 7.57 -15.34 6.84
CA SER A 92 8.83 -15.16 7.55
C SER A 92 9.34 -13.73 7.39
N SER A 93 10.45 -13.39 8.03
CA SER A 93 11.18 -12.15 7.75
C SER A 93 11.53 -12.05 6.27
N VAL A 94 11.43 -10.84 5.71
CA VAL A 94 11.72 -10.54 4.32
C VAL A 94 12.98 -9.68 4.21
N ALA A 95 13.82 -9.97 3.22
CA ALA A 95 14.93 -9.10 2.85
C ALA A 95 14.40 -8.08 1.83
N TRP A 96 13.99 -6.90 2.30
CA TRP A 96 13.31 -5.90 1.49
C TRP A 96 14.09 -5.50 0.22
N ASN A 97 15.42 -5.50 0.27
CA ASN A 97 16.29 -5.25 -0.89
C ASN A 97 16.20 -6.26 -2.02
N GLN A 98 15.51 -7.37 -1.82
CA GLN A 98 15.22 -8.39 -2.83
C GLN A 98 13.73 -8.46 -3.18
N VAL A 99 12.87 -7.67 -2.53
CA VAL A 99 11.42 -7.77 -2.72
C VAL A 99 11.01 -7.03 -3.99
N PRO A 100 10.54 -7.74 -5.04
CA PRO A 100 9.99 -7.07 -6.21
C PRO A 100 8.70 -6.35 -5.85
N VAL A 101 8.62 -5.06 -6.17
CA VAL A 101 7.41 -4.26 -6.02
C VAL A 101 6.78 -4.03 -7.38
N PHE A 102 5.50 -4.35 -7.51
CA PHE A 102 4.68 -3.97 -8.66
C PHE A 102 3.76 -2.82 -8.27
N ALA A 103 3.66 -1.83 -9.14
CA ALA A 103 2.98 -0.59 -8.83
C ALA A 103 2.06 -0.12 -9.94
N GLU A 104 1.03 0.61 -9.53
CA GLU A 104 0.07 1.31 -10.37
C GLU A 104 -0.29 2.61 -9.64
N SER A 105 -0.55 3.70 -10.34
CA SER A 105 -0.83 5.00 -9.69
C SER A 105 -1.74 5.86 -10.55
N THR A 106 -2.57 6.69 -9.92
CA THR A 106 -3.48 7.61 -10.63
C THR A 106 -2.79 8.90 -11.09
N ASP A 107 -1.73 9.32 -10.38
CA ASP A 107 -1.00 10.55 -10.65
C ASP A 107 0.47 10.46 -10.19
N GLU A 108 1.24 11.52 -10.48
CA GLU A 108 2.65 11.64 -10.12
C GLU A 108 2.89 11.66 -8.61
N ARG A 109 1.96 12.17 -7.81
CA ARG A 109 2.09 12.19 -6.33
C ARG A 109 2.05 10.78 -5.79
N ALA A 110 1.11 9.97 -6.26
CA ALA A 110 1.03 8.56 -5.90
C ALA A 110 2.25 7.78 -6.42
N ALA A 111 2.69 8.02 -7.65
CA ALA A 111 3.88 7.37 -8.21
C ALA A 111 5.16 7.72 -7.42
N HIS A 112 5.30 8.97 -6.98
CA HIS A 112 6.39 9.41 -6.11
C HIS A 112 6.33 8.71 -4.75
N ALA A 113 5.17 8.71 -4.09
CA ALA A 113 4.99 8.04 -2.79
C ALA A 113 5.32 6.54 -2.84
N VAL A 114 4.98 5.84 -3.92
CA VAL A 114 5.35 4.44 -4.13
C VAL A 114 6.86 4.27 -4.21
N ARG A 115 7.54 5.11 -5.00
CA ARG A 115 9.01 5.07 -5.15
C ARG A 115 9.73 5.39 -3.85
N ASP A 116 9.28 6.42 -3.14
CA ASP A 116 9.84 6.81 -1.84
C ASP A 116 9.67 5.70 -0.80
N LEU A 117 8.49 5.06 -0.77
CA LEU A 117 8.23 3.93 0.11
C LEU A 117 9.16 2.75 -0.22
N ALA A 118 9.33 2.43 -1.51
CA ALA A 118 10.26 1.39 -1.95
C ALA A 118 11.71 1.71 -1.55
N GLN A 119 12.15 2.95 -1.75
CA GLN A 119 13.48 3.42 -1.39
C GLN A 119 13.73 3.36 0.12
N GLN A 120 12.78 3.80 0.95
CA GLN A 120 12.89 3.72 2.41
C GLN A 120 12.98 2.28 2.91
N LEU A 121 12.27 1.35 2.26
CA LEU A 121 12.38 -0.08 2.53
C LEU A 121 13.66 -0.71 1.95
N GLY A 122 14.37 0.00 1.06
CA GLY A 122 15.54 -0.49 0.35
C GLY A 122 15.22 -1.44 -0.81
N CYS A 123 13.97 -1.52 -1.25
CA CYS A 123 13.52 -2.35 -2.37
C CYS A 123 14.19 -1.93 -3.71
N PRO A 124 14.26 -2.85 -4.70
CA PRO A 124 14.49 -2.46 -6.09
C PRO A 124 13.42 -1.49 -6.60
N GLU A 125 13.74 -0.75 -7.67
CA GLU A 125 12.82 0.19 -8.29
C GLU A 125 11.46 -0.46 -8.61
N PRO A 126 10.33 0.13 -8.20
CA PRO A 126 9.01 -0.40 -8.48
C PRO A 126 8.76 -0.56 -9.98
N ARG A 127 8.22 -1.71 -10.37
CA ARG A 127 7.84 -1.98 -11.76
C ARG A 127 6.38 -1.63 -11.98
N SER A 128 6.10 -0.85 -13.03
CA SER A 128 4.72 -0.58 -13.43
C SER A 128 4.01 -1.88 -13.85
N ALA A 129 2.81 -2.10 -13.34
CA ALA A 129 1.94 -3.21 -13.72
C ALA A 129 0.47 -2.79 -13.57
N SER A 130 -0.31 -3.05 -14.62
CA SER A 130 -1.76 -2.81 -14.58
C SER A 130 -2.45 -3.68 -13.52
N SER A 131 -3.64 -3.27 -13.08
CA SER A 131 -4.50 -4.12 -12.23
C SER A 131 -4.70 -5.53 -12.81
N GLU A 132 -4.82 -5.65 -14.13
CA GLU A 132 -4.96 -6.95 -14.81
C GLU A 132 -3.66 -7.77 -14.71
N ASP A 133 -2.50 -7.16 -14.99
CA ASP A 133 -1.20 -7.82 -14.88
C ASP A 133 -0.94 -8.32 -13.46
N ARG A 134 -1.16 -7.48 -12.45
CA ARG A 134 -0.95 -7.86 -11.06
C ARG A 134 -1.91 -8.97 -10.62
N ALA A 135 -3.16 -8.97 -11.08
CA ALA A 135 -4.08 -10.07 -10.81
C ALA A 135 -3.54 -11.39 -11.39
N ARG A 136 -2.99 -11.38 -12.62
CA ARG A 136 -2.31 -12.54 -13.21
C ARG A 136 -1.09 -12.99 -12.39
N TYR A 137 -0.23 -12.05 -11.99
CA TYR A 137 0.95 -12.36 -11.18
C TYR A 137 0.58 -12.93 -9.80
N HIS A 138 -0.46 -12.38 -9.17
CA HIS A 138 -0.95 -12.84 -7.88
C HIS A 138 -1.45 -14.28 -7.95
N LEU A 139 -2.22 -14.65 -8.98
CA LEU A 139 -2.68 -16.02 -9.20
C LEU A 139 -1.52 -17.02 -9.33
N GLY A 140 -0.39 -16.62 -9.90
CA GLY A 140 0.80 -17.47 -9.99
C GLY A 140 1.64 -17.54 -8.71
N ALA A 141 1.35 -16.72 -7.71
CA ALA A 141 2.17 -16.54 -6.51
C ALA A 141 1.48 -17.00 -5.20
N VAL A 142 0.21 -17.42 -5.24
CA VAL A 142 -0.59 -17.86 -4.09
C VAL A 142 -0.66 -19.37 -3.92
#